data_AF-A0A7V6QKT4-F1
#
_entry.id   AF-A0A7V6QKT4-F1
#
_cell.length_a   1.000
_cell.length_b   1.000
_cell.length_c   1.000
_cell.angle_alpha   90.00
_cell.angle_beta   90.00
_cell.angle_gamma   90.00
#
_symmetry.space_group_name_H-M   'P 1'
#
loop_
_entity.id
_entity.type
_entity.pdbx_description
1 polymer ?
#
loop_
_entity_poly.entity_id
_entity_poly.type
_entity_poly.pdbx_seq_one_letter_code
_entity_poly.pdbx_strand_id
1 'polypeptide(L)'
;MNRQNLIDRVNYITGLFVSNERLFNTSLVPEIKVRGISKVVATLPLQTHDVYGKTILYINELINLDGSIKEYRYGWELISTPQNKLSKQARHIWAFDKQTHPEPPHQVDSDPFHHHHVPRDMTKRKTTNVQCLEDVLSILNDYIVGNLEYDENHSF
;
A
#
# COMPACT_ATOMS: atom_id res chain seq x y z
N MET A 1 -14.20 2.77 -21.84
CA MET A 1 -13.16 2.64 -20.80
C MET A 1 -12.11 1.70 -21.33
N ASN A 2 -10.84 2.12 -21.38
CA ASN A 2 -9.80 1.36 -22.05
C ASN A 2 -9.29 0.24 -21.12
N ARG A 3 -9.71 -1.00 -21.38
CA ARG A 3 -9.25 -2.20 -20.64
C ARG A 3 -7.72 -2.33 -20.67
N GLN A 4 -7.07 -1.76 -21.68
CA GLN A 4 -5.61 -1.72 -21.80
C GLN A 4 -4.96 -1.03 -20.60
N ASN A 5 -5.50 0.09 -20.10
CA ASN A 5 -4.89 0.81 -18.97
C ASN A 5 -4.84 -0.03 -17.68
N LEU A 6 -5.86 -0.88 -17.44
CA LEU A 6 -5.86 -1.81 -16.31
C LEU A 6 -4.81 -2.91 -16.50
N ILE A 7 -4.69 -3.44 -17.71
CA ILE A 7 -3.71 -4.46 -18.07
C ILE A 7 -2.31 -3.89 -17.90
N ASP A 8 -2.06 -2.69 -18.41
CA ASP A 8 -0.77 -2.01 -18.29
C ASP A 8 -0.41 -1.77 -16.82
N ARG A 9 -1.39 -1.37 -15.99
CA ARG A 9 -1.13 -1.21 -14.55
C ARG A 9 -0.85 -2.53 -13.83
N VAL A 10 -1.56 -3.59 -14.18
CA VAL A 10 -1.27 -4.95 -13.66
C VAL A 10 0.13 -5.40 -14.07
N ASN A 11 0.51 -5.19 -15.33
CA ASN A 11 1.84 -5.52 -15.85
C ASN A 11 2.92 -4.71 -15.15
N TYR A 12 2.66 -3.42 -14.91
CA TYR A 12 3.56 -2.54 -14.15
C TYR A 12 3.80 -3.06 -12.72
N ILE A 13 2.73 -3.34 -11.97
CA ILE A 13 2.84 -3.87 -10.60
C ILE A 13 3.53 -5.24 -10.59
N THR A 14 3.26 -6.09 -11.59
CA THR A 14 3.94 -7.38 -11.74
C THR A 14 5.44 -7.20 -12.00
N GLY A 15 5.81 -6.27 -12.89
CA GLY A 15 7.20 -5.94 -13.17
C GLY A 15 7.93 -5.40 -11.94
N LEU A 16 7.28 -4.54 -11.15
CA LEU A 16 7.84 -4.06 -9.88
C LEU A 16 8.11 -5.20 -8.90
N PHE A 17 7.18 -6.15 -8.77
CA PHE A 17 7.34 -7.31 -7.90
C PHE A 17 8.54 -8.18 -8.30
N VAL A 18 8.64 -8.51 -9.60
CA VAL A 18 9.69 -9.40 -10.11
C VAL A 18 11.07 -8.73 -10.12
N SER A 19 11.14 -7.42 -10.36
CA SER A 19 12.42 -6.70 -10.48
C SER A 19 13.04 -6.28 -9.14
N ASN A 20 12.31 -6.37 -8.02
CA ASN A 20 12.79 -5.92 -6.70
C ASN A 20 12.87 -7.07 -5.68
N GLU A 21 13.68 -8.08 -5.96
CA GLU A 21 13.84 -9.28 -5.10
C GLU A 21 14.35 -8.99 -3.67
N ARG A 22 15.03 -7.85 -3.47
CA ARG A 22 15.46 -7.41 -2.14
C ARG A 22 14.30 -6.97 -1.26
N LEU A 23 13.27 -6.38 -1.87
CA LEU A 23 12.09 -5.88 -1.17
C LEU A 23 11.00 -6.95 -1.08
N PHE A 24 10.73 -7.61 -2.20
CA PHE A 24 9.65 -8.58 -2.33
C PHE A 24 10.14 -10.01 -2.23
N ASN A 25 9.35 -10.86 -1.59
CA ASN A 25 9.59 -12.29 -1.57
C ASN A 25 9.04 -12.94 -2.84
N THR A 26 9.87 -13.00 -3.88
CA THR A 26 9.53 -13.54 -5.20
C THR A 26 9.36 -15.06 -5.24
N SER A 27 9.66 -15.77 -4.14
CA SER A 27 9.33 -17.19 -3.99
C SER A 27 7.84 -17.42 -3.69
N LEU A 28 7.10 -16.36 -3.35
CA LEU A 28 5.66 -16.39 -3.11
C LEU A 28 4.91 -15.78 -4.29
N VAL A 29 3.67 -16.23 -4.50
CA VAL A 29 2.82 -15.74 -5.60
C VAL A 29 2.13 -14.45 -5.16
N PRO A 30 2.29 -13.32 -5.87
CA PRO A 30 1.54 -12.11 -5.60
C PRO A 30 0.09 -12.28 -6.05
N GLU A 31 -0.84 -11.67 -5.32
CA GLU A 31 -2.23 -11.58 -5.79
C GLU A 31 -2.45 -10.24 -6.46
N ILE A 32 -2.71 -10.20 -7.77
CA ILE A 32 -3.02 -8.96 -8.49
C ILE A 32 -4.33 -9.17 -9.25
N LYS A 33 -5.32 -8.31 -8.97
CA LYS A 33 -6.69 -8.49 -9.45
C LYS A 33 -7.26 -7.17 -9.95
N VAL A 34 -7.87 -7.20 -11.14
CA VAL A 34 -8.76 -6.14 -11.60
C VAL A 34 -10.14 -6.35 -10.99
N ARG A 35 -10.75 -5.30 -10.44
CA ARG A 35 -12.11 -5.32 -9.90
C ARG A 35 -13.01 -4.37 -10.68
N GLY A 36 -14.03 -4.92 -11.34
CA GLY A 36 -14.90 -4.14 -12.19
C GLY A 36 -14.13 -3.56 -13.38
N ILE A 37 -14.38 -2.30 -13.70
CA ILE A 37 -13.85 -1.66 -14.91
C ILE A 37 -12.72 -0.66 -14.65
N SER A 38 -12.53 -0.19 -13.40
CA SER A 38 -11.63 0.93 -13.10
C SER A 38 -10.68 0.68 -11.93
N LYS A 39 -10.68 -0.50 -11.32
CA LYS A 39 -9.98 -0.73 -10.06
C LYS A 39 -8.96 -1.85 -10.15
N VAL A 40 -7.76 -1.62 -9.60
CA VAL A 40 -6.70 -2.62 -9.46
C VAL A 40 -6.41 -2.80 -7.96
N VAL A 41 -6.37 -4.06 -7.52
CA VAL A 41 -6.02 -4.42 -6.14
C VAL A 41 -4.90 -5.44 -6.19
N ALA A 42 -3.81 -5.18 -5.46
CA ALA A 42 -2.71 -6.12 -5.32
C ALA A 42 -2.32 -6.39 -3.87
N THR A 43 -1.76 -7.55 -3.64
CA THR A 43 -1.13 -7.96 -2.39
C THR A 43 0.19 -8.61 -2.74
N LEU A 44 1.27 -7.91 -2.43
CA LEU A 44 2.64 -8.30 -2.77
C LEU A 44 3.36 -8.76 -1.51
N PRO A 45 3.80 -10.02 -1.43
CA PRO A 45 4.58 -10.52 -0.29
C PRO A 45 5.91 -9.78 -0.18
N LEU A 46 6.22 -9.25 1.01
CA LEU A 46 7.50 -8.62 1.31
C LEU A 46 8.49 -9.68 1.85
N GLN A 47 9.78 -9.35 1.83
CA GLN A 47 10.77 -10.12 2.56
C GLN A 47 10.42 -10.17 4.06
N THR A 48 10.90 -11.22 4.74
CA THR A 48 10.60 -11.38 6.17
C THR A 48 11.33 -10.32 6.97
N HIS A 49 10.59 -9.64 7.85
CA HIS A 49 11.11 -8.62 8.74
C HIS A 49 11.32 -9.21 10.14
N ASP A 50 12.36 -8.82 10.87
CA ASP A 50 12.66 -9.45 12.17
C ASP A 50 11.62 -9.13 13.25
N VAL A 51 11.14 -7.88 13.28
CA VAL A 51 10.08 -7.45 14.21
C VAL A 51 8.68 -7.92 13.80
N TYR A 52 8.27 -7.65 12.54
CA TYR A 52 6.89 -7.89 12.10
C TYR A 52 6.66 -9.26 11.45
N GLY A 53 7.73 -10.03 11.20
CA GLY A 53 7.66 -11.31 10.50
C GLY A 53 7.22 -11.16 9.05
N LYS A 54 6.26 -11.98 8.61
CA LYS A 54 5.74 -11.99 7.24
C LYS A 54 4.71 -10.86 7.05
N THR A 55 5.04 -9.93 6.16
CA THR A 55 4.20 -8.78 5.84
C THR A 55 3.95 -8.68 4.33
N ILE A 56 3.05 -7.78 3.95
CA ILE A 56 2.67 -7.51 2.57
C ILE A 56 2.67 -6.01 2.28
N LEU A 57 2.89 -5.65 1.02
CA LEU A 57 2.43 -4.39 0.46
C LEU A 57 1.03 -4.61 -0.14
N TYR A 58 0.04 -3.93 0.44
CA TYR A 58 -1.31 -3.86 -0.08
C TYR A 58 -1.46 -2.64 -1.00
N ILE A 59 -1.92 -2.86 -2.23
CA ILE A 59 -2.15 -1.82 -3.23
C ILE A 59 -3.63 -1.83 -3.60
N ASN A 60 -4.25 -0.66 -3.62
CA ASN A 60 -5.64 -0.50 -4.01
C ASN A 60 -5.82 0.82 -4.74
N GLU A 61 -5.97 0.77 -6.06
CA GLU A 61 -5.98 1.93 -6.94
C GLU A 61 -7.29 2.01 -7.73
N LEU A 62 -7.84 3.22 -7.80
CA LEU A 62 -8.91 3.59 -8.71
C LEU A 62 -8.32 4.38 -9.86
N ILE A 63 -8.59 3.96 -11.09
CA ILE A 63 -7.96 4.45 -12.31
C ILE A 63 -8.99 5.20 -13.16
N ASN A 64 -8.61 6.39 -13.63
CA ASN A 64 -9.40 7.22 -14.53
C ASN A 64 -9.43 6.64 -15.96
N LEU A 65 -10.30 7.20 -16.80
CA LEU A 65 -10.43 6.76 -18.20
C LEU A 65 -9.14 6.96 -19.02
N ASP A 66 -8.34 7.98 -18.67
CA ASP A 66 -7.05 8.30 -19.28
C ASP A 66 -5.90 7.42 -18.76
N GLY A 67 -6.15 6.57 -17.75
CA GLY A 67 -5.14 5.70 -17.14
C GLY A 67 -4.45 6.31 -15.90
N SER A 68 -4.73 7.57 -15.55
CA SER A 68 -4.19 8.19 -14.34
C SER A 68 -4.82 7.62 -13.06
N ILE A 69 -4.08 7.64 -11.94
CA ILE A 69 -4.57 7.18 -10.63
C ILE A 69 -5.46 8.27 -10.01
N LYS A 70 -6.75 7.98 -9.91
CA LYS A 70 -7.74 8.85 -9.29
C LYS A 70 -7.60 8.86 -7.76
N GLU A 71 -7.64 7.67 -7.16
CA GLU A 71 -7.52 7.43 -5.72
C GLU A 71 -6.62 6.23 -5.49
N TYR A 72 -5.95 6.18 -4.35
CA TYR A 72 -5.19 5.02 -3.96
C TYR A 72 -5.20 4.78 -2.45
N ARG A 73 -4.81 3.57 -2.08
CA ARG A 73 -4.32 3.18 -0.77
C ARG A 73 -3.14 2.24 -0.96
N TYR A 74 -2.01 2.59 -0.37
CA TYR A 74 -0.81 1.77 -0.31
C TYR A 74 -0.50 1.49 1.16
N GLY A 75 -0.60 0.24 1.59
CA GLY A 75 -0.49 -0.13 3.00
C GLY A 75 0.59 -1.17 3.24
N TRP A 76 1.38 -0.99 4.30
CA TRP A 76 2.16 -2.06 4.90
C TRP A 76 1.29 -2.80 5.91
N GLU A 77 1.05 -4.08 5.66
CA GLU A 77 0.13 -4.89 6.47
C GLU A 77 0.75 -6.24 6.87
N LEU A 78 0.34 -6.74 8.04
CA LEU A 78 0.58 -8.13 8.44
C LEU A 78 -0.20 -9.08 7.52
N ILE A 79 0.38 -10.24 7.22
CA ILE A 79 -0.30 -11.25 6.40
C ILE A 79 -1.50 -11.85 7.17
N SER A 80 -2.69 -11.82 6.54
CA SER A 80 -3.88 -12.52 7.02
C SER A 80 -4.05 -13.81 6.23
N THR A 81 -4.06 -14.97 6.90
CA THR A 81 -4.21 -16.28 6.26
C THR A 81 -5.57 -16.90 6.58
N PRO A 82 -6.00 -17.95 5.86
CA PRO A 82 -7.22 -18.68 6.23
C PRO A 82 -7.20 -19.23 7.66
N GLN A 83 -6.02 -19.62 8.16
CA GLN A 83 -5.80 -20.15 9.50
C GLN A 83 -5.65 -19.06 10.57
N ASN A 84 -5.25 -17.85 10.17
CA ASN A 84 -5.13 -16.68 11.05
C ASN A 84 -5.74 -15.45 10.38
N LYS A 85 -7.06 -15.32 10.48
CA LYS A 85 -7.81 -14.22 9.88
C LYS A 85 -7.70 -12.98 10.75
N LEU A 86 -6.98 -11.98 10.25
CA LEU A 86 -6.86 -10.67 10.90
C LEU A 86 -7.86 -9.68 10.31
N SER A 87 -8.49 -8.87 11.17
CA SER A 87 -9.29 -7.74 10.72
C SER A 87 -8.42 -6.71 9.99
N LYS A 88 -9.03 -5.80 9.22
CA LYS A 88 -8.29 -4.72 8.52
C LYS A 88 -7.46 -3.88 9.49
N GLN A 89 -8.07 -3.56 10.63
CA GLN A 89 -7.41 -2.81 11.68
C GLN A 89 -6.27 -3.63 12.31
N ALA A 90 -6.50 -4.89 12.67
CA ALA A 90 -5.50 -5.71 13.36
C ALA A 90 -4.22 -5.94 12.54
N ARG A 91 -4.31 -5.95 11.21
CA ARG A 91 -3.15 -6.14 10.33
C ARG A 91 -2.46 -4.85 9.89
N HIS A 92 -3.02 -3.69 10.19
CA HIS A 92 -2.47 -2.41 9.75
C HIS A 92 -1.18 -2.07 10.49
N ILE A 93 -0.10 -1.76 9.75
CA ILE A 93 1.12 -1.15 10.30
C ILE A 93 1.10 0.35 9.98
N TRP A 94 1.12 0.70 8.69
CA TRP A 94 0.85 2.05 8.21
C TRP A 94 0.27 2.03 6.79
N ALA A 95 -0.27 3.15 6.32
CA ALA A 95 -0.76 3.29 4.94
C ALA A 95 -0.73 4.74 4.45
N PHE A 96 -0.52 4.93 3.15
CA PHE A 96 -0.73 6.21 2.47
C PHE A 96 -1.96 6.11 1.59
N ASP A 97 -2.87 7.07 1.74
CA ASP A 97 -4.13 7.12 1.01
C ASP A 97 -4.22 8.45 0.25
N LYS A 98 -4.80 8.40 -0.94
CA LYS A 98 -5.31 9.57 -1.68
C LYS A 98 -6.82 9.42 -1.78
N GLN A 99 -7.54 10.01 -0.83
CA GLN A 99 -9.00 9.98 -0.75
C GLN A 99 -9.54 11.30 -0.18
N THR A 100 -10.52 11.88 -0.85
CA THR A 100 -11.18 13.10 -0.36
C THR A 100 -12.16 12.73 0.75
N HIS A 101 -11.90 13.19 1.97
CA HIS A 101 -12.84 13.12 3.09
C HIS A 101 -13.18 14.55 3.51
N PRO A 102 -14.26 15.15 2.95
CA PRO A 102 -14.52 16.59 3.12
C PRO A 102 -15.01 16.97 4.52
N GLU A 103 -15.27 16.02 5.42
CA GLU A 103 -15.86 16.28 6.73
C GLU A 103 -14.87 16.01 7.89
N PRO A 104 -14.79 16.91 8.89
CA PRO A 104 -14.11 16.64 10.16
C PRO A 104 -14.64 15.35 10.82
N PRO A 105 -13.84 14.63 11.63
CA PRO A 105 -12.52 15.00 12.18
C PRO A 105 -11.33 14.48 11.36
N HIS A 106 -11.54 14.09 10.11
CA HIS A 106 -10.58 13.28 9.35
C HIS A 106 -9.65 14.07 8.43
N GLN A 107 -9.55 15.38 8.62
CA GLN A 107 -8.81 16.29 7.74
C GLN A 107 -7.35 16.46 8.18
N VAL A 108 -6.44 16.52 7.21
CA VAL A 108 -5.05 16.97 7.38
C VAL A 108 -4.66 17.94 6.28
N ASP A 109 -3.60 18.73 6.48
CA ASP A 109 -3.22 19.82 5.57
C ASP A 109 -2.92 19.35 4.13
N SER A 110 -2.44 18.11 3.97
CA SER A 110 -2.09 17.52 2.67
C SER A 110 -3.25 16.83 1.96
N ASP A 111 -4.48 16.90 2.48
CA ASP A 111 -5.61 16.20 1.86
C ASP A 111 -5.76 16.58 0.37
N PRO A 112 -6.06 15.60 -0.52
CA PRO A 112 -6.55 14.26 -0.21
C PRO A 112 -5.46 13.25 0.18
N PHE A 113 -4.19 13.65 0.23
CA PHE A 113 -3.07 12.79 0.62
C PHE A 113 -2.91 12.76 2.13
N HIS A 114 -2.91 11.56 2.72
CA HIS A 114 -2.67 11.41 4.15
C HIS A 114 -1.99 10.08 4.48
N HIS A 115 -1.27 10.09 5.60
CA HIS A 115 -0.58 8.94 6.16
C HIS A 115 -1.33 8.44 7.40
N HIS A 116 -1.83 7.21 7.32
CA HIS A 116 -2.28 6.43 8.46
C HIS A 116 -1.06 5.85 9.18
N HIS A 117 -0.64 6.53 10.25
CA HIS A 117 0.67 6.36 10.85
C HIS A 117 0.67 5.55 12.16
N VAL A 118 -0.50 5.15 12.66
CA VAL A 118 -0.59 4.45 13.94
C VAL A 118 -0.90 2.97 13.67
N PRO A 119 0.02 2.05 14.00
CA PRO A 119 -0.23 0.62 13.88
C PRO A 119 -1.52 0.23 14.59
N ARG A 120 -2.34 -0.58 13.93
CA ARG A 120 -3.66 -1.00 14.41
C ARG A 120 -4.67 0.12 14.68
N ASP A 121 -4.43 1.35 14.23
CA ASP A 121 -5.42 2.43 14.23
C ASP A 121 -5.43 3.16 12.88
N MET A 122 -6.36 2.74 12.04
CA MET A 122 -6.57 3.31 10.71
C MET A 122 -7.30 4.67 10.74
N THR A 123 -7.69 5.18 11.91
CA THR A 123 -8.43 6.44 12.02
C THR A 123 -7.51 7.64 12.15
N LYS A 124 -6.30 7.45 12.68
CA LYS A 124 -5.29 8.49 12.84
C LYS A 124 -4.65 8.80 11.50
N ARG A 125 -4.52 10.09 11.21
CA ARG A 125 -3.98 10.62 9.96
C ARG A 125 -2.91 11.66 10.29
N LYS A 126 -1.90 11.75 9.44
CA LYS A 126 -0.83 12.75 9.49
C LYS A 126 -0.61 13.29 8.09
N THR A 127 -0.19 14.56 8.01
CA THR A 127 0.24 15.19 6.77
C THR A 127 1.37 14.38 6.15
N THR A 128 1.38 14.26 4.82
CA THR A 128 2.39 13.53 4.06
C THR A 128 2.69 14.21 2.73
N ASN A 129 3.93 14.06 2.25
CA ASN A 129 4.30 14.43 0.87
C ASN A 129 4.29 13.23 -0.10
N VAL A 130 3.97 12.03 0.38
CA VAL A 130 3.93 10.79 -0.40
C VAL A 130 2.71 10.76 -1.32
N GLN A 131 2.95 10.78 -2.63
CA GLN A 131 1.89 10.94 -3.64
C GLN A 131 1.80 9.79 -4.65
N CYS A 132 2.79 8.90 -4.69
CA CYS A 132 2.83 7.82 -5.66
C CYS A 132 3.33 6.49 -5.07
N LEU A 133 3.22 5.42 -5.85
CA LEU A 133 3.61 4.08 -5.40
C LEU A 133 5.13 4.00 -5.24
N GLU A 134 5.86 4.70 -6.09
CA GLU A 134 7.31 4.71 -6.15
C GLU A 134 7.91 5.29 -4.86
N ASP A 135 7.33 6.37 -4.32
CA ASP A 135 7.68 6.92 -3.00
C ASP A 135 7.49 5.87 -1.90
N VAL A 136 6.37 5.15 -1.93
CA VAL A 136 6.06 4.10 -0.95
C VAL A 136 7.04 2.94 -1.04
N LEU A 137 7.47 2.56 -2.24
CA LEU A 137 8.49 1.53 -2.43
C LEU A 137 9.85 1.98 -1.89
N SER A 138 10.21 3.25 -2.05
CA SER A 138 11.43 3.79 -1.45
C SER A 138 11.37 3.72 0.07
N ILE A 139 10.26 4.15 0.67
CA ILE A 139 10.05 4.08 2.13
C ILE A 139 10.10 2.63 2.61
N LEU A 140 9.40 1.71 1.95
CA LEU A 140 9.41 0.30 2.33
C LEU A 140 10.78 -0.35 2.23
N ASN A 141 11.63 0.07 1.30
CA ASN A 141 12.99 -0.45 1.23
C ASN A 141 13.76 -0.17 2.52
N ASP A 142 13.60 1.01 3.13
CA ASP A 142 14.27 1.33 4.40
C ASP A 142 13.83 0.38 5.52
N TYR A 143 12.53 0.11 5.62
CA TYR A 143 11.99 -0.77 6.66
C TYR A 143 12.28 -2.25 6.40
N ILE A 144 12.13 -2.71 5.17
CA ILE A 144 12.26 -4.13 4.84
C ILE A 144 13.71 -4.54 4.61
N VAL A 145 14.47 -3.78 3.82
CA VAL A 145 15.87 -4.09 3.51
C VAL A 145 16.79 -3.60 4.62
N GLY A 146 16.50 -2.44 5.20
CA GLY A 146 17.22 -1.92 6.36
C GLY A 146 16.79 -2.56 7.69
N ASN A 147 15.71 -3.35 7.69
CA ASN A 147 15.15 -4.02 8.87
C ASN A 147 14.87 -3.06 10.03
N LEU A 148 14.36 -1.87 9.70
CA LEU A 148 14.02 -0.83 10.67
C LEU A 148 12.65 -1.12 11.29
N GLU A 149 12.54 -0.93 12.59
CA GLU A 149 11.22 -0.91 13.23
C GLU A 149 10.51 0.41 12.90
N TYR A 150 9.20 0.33 12.63
CA TYR A 150 8.40 1.51 12.37
C TYR A 150 7.90 2.14 13.66
N ASP A 151 8.09 3.45 13.75
CA ASP A 151 7.60 4.30 14.82
C ASP A 151 6.56 5.28 14.26
N GLU A 152 5.44 5.46 14.97
CA GLU A 152 4.34 6.36 14.56
C GLU A 152 4.76 7.83 14.45
N ASN A 153 5.87 8.22 15.09
CA ASN A 153 6.43 9.55 15.00
C ASN A 153 7.18 9.79 13.68
N HIS A 154 7.50 8.74 12.90
CA HIS A 154 8.08 8.90 11.58
C HIS A 154 7.16 9.72 10.65
N SER A 155 7.78 10.46 9.75
CA SER A 155 7.13 11.43 8.85
C SER A 155 7.71 11.29 7.46
N PHE A 156 6.86 11.46 6.45
CA PHE A 156 7.19 11.29 5.04
C PHE A 156 6.50 12.37 4.20
#